data_AF-A0A8T6HLZ5-F1
#
_entry.id   AF-A0A8T6HLZ5-F1
#
_cell.length_a   1.000
_cell.length_b   1.000
_cell.length_c   1.000
_cell.angle_alpha   90.00
_cell.angle_beta   90.00
_cell.angle_gamma   90.00
#
_symmetry.space_group_name_H-M   'P 1'
#
loop_
_entity.id
_entity.type
_entity.pdbx_description
1 polymer ?
#
loop_
_entity_poly.entity_id
_entity_poly.type
_entity_poly.pdbx_seq_one_letter_code
_entity_poly.pdbx_strand_id
1 'polypeptide(L)' 'MNRILVYGGRVIDPASGIDERLDVLVVDGRIAEVGADLAAPEGADLL' A
#
# COMPACT_ATOMS: atom_id res chain seq x y z
N MET A 1 -15.86 -1.00 -6.64
CA MET A 1 -14.40 -0.87 -6.69
C MET A 1 -13.94 -0.86 -5.25
N ASN A 2 -13.25 -1.91 -4.82
CA ASN A 2 -12.74 -1.98 -3.46
C ASN A 2 -11.32 -1.40 -3.43
N ARG A 3 -11.06 -0.47 -2.52
CA ARG A 3 -9.78 0.22 -2.40
C ARG A 3 -9.38 0.22 -0.93
N ILE A 4 -8.17 -0.22 -0.65
CA ILE A 4 -7.61 -0.25 0.70
C ILE A 4 -6.24 0.38 0.65
N LEU A 5 -5.99 1.37 1.51
CA LEU A 5 -4.65 1.90 1.75
C LEU A 5 -4.17 1.39 3.12
N VAL A 6 -3.10 0.61 3.12
CA VAL A 6 -2.35 0.27 4.33
C VAL A 6 -1.28 1.32 4.52
N TYR A 7 -1.39 2.14 5.57
CA TYR A 7 -0.51 3.29 5.79
C TYR A 7 0.53 3.00 6.89
N GLY A 8 1.80 3.34 6.63
CA GLY A 8 2.92 3.22 7.57
C GLY A 8 3.32 1.79 7.92
N GLY A 9 2.93 0.81 7.09
CA GLY A 9 3.25 -0.60 7.28
C GLY A 9 4.74 -0.90 7.03
N ARG A 10 5.25 -2.01 7.58
CA ARG A 10 6.59 -2.51 7.21
C ARG A 10 6.46 -3.48 6.04
N VAL A 11 6.94 -3.09 4.87
CA VAL A 11 6.91 -3.90 3.65
C VAL A 11 8.18 -4.74 3.60
N ILE A 12 8.00 -6.06 3.50
CA ILE A 12 9.07 -7.04 3.34
C ILE A 12 8.92 -7.68 1.95
N ASP A 13 9.77 -7.29 0.99
CA ASP A 13 9.82 -7.87 -0.35
C ASP A 13 11.24 -8.39 -0.64
N PRO A 14 11.49 -9.71 -0.49
CA PRO A 14 12.79 -10.30 -0.77
C PRO A 14 13.23 -10.22 -2.23
N ALA A 15 12.29 -10.15 -3.19
CA ALA A 15 12.64 -10.07 -4.60
C ALA A 15 13.22 -8.71 -4.98
N SER A 16 12.67 -7.66 -4.35
CA SER A 16 13.12 -6.27 -4.54
C SER A 16 14.13 -5.81 -3.48
N GLY A 17 14.39 -6.62 -2.45
CA GLY A 17 15.28 -6.30 -1.33
C GLY A 17 14.72 -5.26 -0.37
N ILE A 18 13.39 -5.08 -0.31
CA ILE A 18 12.74 -4.07 0.52
C ILE A 18 12.52 -4.64 1.92
N ASP A 19 12.98 -3.90 2.92
CA ASP A 19 12.66 -4.07 4.34
C ASP A 19 12.54 -2.68 4.98
N GLU A 20 11.43 -2.01 4.67
CA GLU A 20 11.25 -0.58 4.96
C GLU A 20 9.81 -0.28 5.39
N ARG A 21 9.60 0.90 5.99
CA ARG A 21 8.24 1.41 6.23
C ARG A 21 7.73 2.12 4.99
N LEU A 22 6.62 1.61 4.45
CA LEU A 22 5.97 2.11 3.24
C LEU A 22 4.45 1.94 3.36
N ASP A 23 3.74 2.60 2.48
CA ASP A 23 2.32 2.47 2.28
C ASP A 23 2.04 1.54 1.10
N VAL A 24 0.91 0.83 1.14
CA VAL A 24 0.49 -0.09 0.08
C VAL A 24 -0.96 0.19 -0.30
N LEU A 25 -1.18 0.57 -1.56
CA LEU A 25 -2.51 0.71 -2.13
C LEU A 25 -2.93 -0.58 -2.82
N VAL A 26 -4.07 -1.12 -2.40
CA VAL A 26 -4.72 -2.28 -3.02
C VAL A 26 -5.98 -1.83 -3.73
N VAL A 27 -6.12 -2.19 -5.00
CA VAL A 27 -7.31 -1.93 -5.83
C VAL A 27 -7.83 -3.25 -6.38
N ASP A 28 -9.09 -3.57 -6.07
CA ASP A 28 -9.79 -4.77 -6.54
C ASP A 28 -8.96 -6.06 -6.33
N GLY A 29 -8.35 -6.17 -5.15
CA GLY A 29 -7.57 -7.34 -4.72
C GLY A 29 -6.15 -7.43 -5.28
N ARG A 30 -5.64 -6.38 -5.94
CA ARG A 30 -4.27 -6.31 -6.46
C ARG A 30 -3.51 -5.13 -5.89
N ILE A 31 -2.20 -5.31 -5.70
CA ILE A 31 -1.30 -4.19 -5.38
C ILE A 31 -1.29 -3.25 -6.59
N ALA A 32 -1.74 -2.02 -6.38
CA ALA A 32 -1.72 -0.97 -7.37
C ALA A 32 -0.49 -0.08 -7.21
N GLU A 33 -0.06 0.19 -5.98
CA GLU A 33 1.07 1.07 -5.68
C GLU A 33 1.72 0.69 -4.33
N VAL A 34 3.04 0.89 -4.24
CA VAL A 34 3.83 0.74 -3.02
C VAL A 34 4.79 1.94 -2.96
N GLY A 35 4.79 2.68 -1.86
CA GLY A 35 5.60 3.89 -1.73
C GLY A 35 5.41 4.57 -0.38
N ALA A 36 6.21 5.58 -0.09
CA ALA A 36 6.05 6.37 1.13
C ALA A 36 5.06 7.52 0.90
N ASP A 37 4.28 7.86 1.93
CA ASP A 37 3.36 9.00 1.97
C ASP A 37 2.31 8.98 0.84
N LEU A 38 1.74 7.81 0.56
CA LEU A 38 0.68 7.67 -0.44
C LEU A 38 -0.60 8.39 0.01
N ALA A 39 -1.17 9.16 -0.90
CA ALA A 39 -2.46 9.79 -0.69
C ALA A 39 -3.58 8.74 -0.73
N ALA A 40 -4.46 8.75 0.27
CA ALA A 40 -5.66 7.93 0.27
C ALA A 40 -6.58 8.33 -0.89
N PRO A 41 -6.86 7.43 -1.86
CA PRO A 41 -7.85 7.71 -2.90
C PRO A 41 -9.25 7.88 -2.29
N GLU A 42 -10.11 8.61 -2.99
CA GLU A 42 -11.50 8.76 -2.57
C GLU A 42 -12.18 7.39 -2.41
N GLY A 43 -12.83 7.21 -1.27
CA GLY A 43 -13.55 5.99 -0.91
C GLY A 43 -12.66 4.80 -0.55
N ALA A 44 -11.35 4.99 -0.33
CA ALA A 44 -10.48 3.94 0.17
C ALA A 44 -10.66 3.73 1.67
N ASP A 45 -10.73 2.47 2.09
CA ASP A 45 -10.61 2.10 3.50
C ASP A 45 -9.15 2.30 3.92
N LEU A 46 -8.94 3.06 5.00
CA LEU A 46 -7.62 3.33 5.56
C LEU A 46 -7.34 2.35 6.71
N LEU A 47 -6.21 1.64 6.63
CA LEU A 47 -5.71 0.70 7.63
C LEU A 47 -4.36 1.13 8.19
#